data_AF-A0AAV6UUC9-F1
#
_entry.id   AF-A0AAV6UUC9-F1
#
_cell.length_a   1.000
_cell.length_b   1.000
_cell.length_c   1.000
_cell.angle_alpha   90.00
_cell.angle_beta   90.00
_cell.angle_gamma   90.00
#
_symmetry.space_group_name_H-M   'P 1'
#
loop_
_entity.id
_entity.type
_entity.pdbx_description
1 polymer ?
#
loop_
_entity_poly.entity_id
_entity_poly.type
_entity_poly.pdbx_seq_one_letter_code
_entity_poly.pdbx_strand_id
1 'polypeptide(L)'
;MSCKYHSSSFRFINHPPKIMKLSPREQEFLMVHQAGYLAQKRLARGCRLNHPEAIALIACQIQEFARNGDTVAELMSKGRQLLGRRQLMNGVSDMVLEIQVEATFPDGTKLVTVSHPVSRENGDLSLALFGSFLPVPDVSIFHCDVEETKEEDPKLAKSPPGSLFPNKRAKPIELNKGRRRIALKVTSTCDRPIQGRRRIALKVTSICDRPIQVGSHYNFIEANKNLVFDRAKSYGMRLDIPAGNSIRFEPGDVKIVTLVEIGGHKIVTGGNNLCDGPISEENLPSVMDRVMRSGFGHVQQDSNFPTEPCSISRYLYTKLYGPTVGDKIRLGDTNLVIEVEKDYAVYGDECKFGGGKVIREGMGQASMRLSEEVLDTVITNCLIVDAMLGIVKADVGIKDGKISGIGKSGNPDVMDGVPPGLVIGVSTEVIAGELSVLTAGATDSHVHFVCPQLVREAMASGITTLVGGGTGPSAGTRATTCSPGPAHIRNMIESTDEFPMNFGFTGKGNTSDPGPLSQCLVEQIEAGAIGLKLHEDWGSTPSAIDCALKVADEMDIQVF
;
A
#
# COMPACT_ATOMS: atom_id res chain seq x y z
N MET A 1 -7.50 -10.59 60.12
CA MET A 1 -8.00 -11.90 59.67
C MET A 1 -7.43 -12.18 58.29
N SER A 2 -7.12 -13.45 57.98
CA SER A 2 -6.54 -13.84 56.70
C SER A 2 -7.60 -14.35 55.72
N CYS A 3 -7.31 -14.28 54.42
CA CYS A 3 -7.70 -15.36 53.52
C CYS A 3 -6.56 -15.64 52.55
N LYS A 4 -6.30 -16.93 52.26
CA LYS A 4 -5.16 -17.40 51.49
C LYS A 4 -5.60 -17.68 50.05
N TYR A 5 -4.82 -17.27 49.06
CA TYR A 5 -4.77 -17.97 47.78
C TYR A 5 -3.59 -18.96 47.80
N HIS A 6 -3.89 -20.25 47.73
CA HIS A 6 -2.88 -21.29 47.56
C HIS A 6 -2.60 -21.49 46.07
N SER A 7 -1.46 -20.97 45.59
CA SER A 7 -0.84 -21.50 44.37
C SER A 7 -0.06 -22.76 44.73
N SER A 8 -0.42 -23.87 44.09
CA SER A 8 0.25 -25.17 44.25
C SER A 8 1.64 -25.15 43.61
N SER A 9 2.64 -24.79 44.42
CA SER A 9 4.04 -24.71 44.00
C SER A 9 4.71 -26.09 43.93
N PHE A 10 5.03 -26.56 42.72
CA PHE A 10 6.03 -27.60 42.52
C PHE A 10 7.41 -27.05 42.95
N ARG A 11 7.94 -27.55 44.07
CA ARG A 11 9.29 -27.20 44.54
C ARG A 11 10.30 -28.24 44.10
N PHE A 12 11.15 -27.89 43.14
CA PHE A 12 12.48 -28.51 43.02
C PHE A 12 13.46 -27.76 43.92
N ILE A 13 14.26 -28.51 44.68
CA ILE A 13 15.22 -27.98 45.66
C ILE A 13 16.54 -27.63 44.95
N ASN A 14 17.17 -26.53 45.35
CA ASN A 14 18.54 -26.07 44.99
C ASN A 14 18.80 -25.33 43.64
N HIS A 15 17.79 -24.81 42.95
CA HIS A 15 18.01 -23.71 41.99
C HIS A 15 16.91 -22.64 42.12
N PRO A 16 17.20 -21.35 41.83
CA PRO A 16 16.14 -20.37 41.63
C PRO A 16 15.19 -20.91 40.53
N PRO A 17 13.87 -20.70 40.66
CA PRO A 17 12.93 -21.22 39.68
C PRO A 17 13.34 -20.72 38.29
N LYS A 18 13.63 -21.65 37.37
CA LYS A 18 13.94 -21.33 35.97
C LYS A 18 12.66 -20.89 35.28
N ILE A 19 12.26 -19.64 35.53
CA ILE A 19 11.15 -18.97 34.86
C ILE A 19 11.45 -18.96 33.36
N MET A 20 10.45 -19.29 32.54
CA MET A 20 10.55 -19.26 31.09
C MET A 20 10.79 -17.80 30.63
N LYS A 21 11.91 -17.55 29.96
CA LYS A 21 12.32 -16.21 29.52
C LYS A 21 11.76 -15.89 28.13
N LEU A 22 10.43 -15.79 28.02
CA LEU A 22 9.75 -15.48 26.77
C LEU A 22 10.08 -14.07 26.29
N SER A 23 10.78 -13.96 25.17
CA SER A 23 10.91 -12.71 24.39
C SER A 23 9.56 -12.30 23.78
N PRO A 24 9.39 -11.02 23.35
CA PRO A 24 8.14 -10.57 22.72
C PRO A 24 7.74 -11.43 21.52
N ARG A 25 8.70 -11.79 20.66
CA ARG A 25 8.49 -12.67 19.50
C ARG A 25 7.96 -14.06 19.88
N GLU A 26 8.42 -14.63 21.00
CA GLU A 26 7.91 -15.93 21.46
C GLU A 26 6.49 -15.82 22.05
N GLN A 27 6.13 -14.67 22.62
CA GLN A 27 4.75 -14.38 23.04
C GLN A 27 3.83 -14.21 21.82
N GLU A 28 4.29 -13.53 20.77
CA GLU A 28 3.58 -13.40 19.49
C GLU A 28 3.40 -14.75 18.79
N PHE A 29 4.44 -15.59 18.73
CA PHE A 29 4.34 -16.95 18.18
C PHE A 29 3.34 -17.81 18.98
N LEU A 30 3.26 -17.65 20.30
CA LEU A 30 2.23 -18.31 21.10
C LEU A 30 0.82 -17.82 20.76
N MET A 31 0.63 -16.52 20.47
CA MET A 31 -0.66 -15.99 20.00
C MET A 31 -1.03 -16.53 18.61
N VAL A 32 -0.09 -16.59 17.67
CA VAL A 32 -0.29 -17.20 16.33
C VAL A 32 -0.65 -18.68 16.46
N HIS A 33 0.06 -19.44 17.30
CA HIS A 33 -0.26 -20.84 17.57
C HIS A 33 -1.66 -20.99 18.18
N GLN A 34 -2.06 -20.15 19.14
CA GLN A 34 -3.41 -20.18 19.72
C GLN A 34 -4.52 -19.90 18.68
N ALA A 35 -4.30 -18.93 17.79
CA ALA A 35 -5.21 -18.63 16.69
C ALA A 35 -5.29 -19.80 15.69
N GLY A 36 -4.15 -20.40 15.35
CA GLY A 36 -4.08 -21.60 14.52
C GLY A 36 -4.80 -22.80 15.14
N TYR A 37 -4.61 -23.05 16.44
CA TYR A 37 -5.29 -24.13 17.15
C TYR A 37 -6.81 -23.89 17.29
N LEU A 38 -7.25 -22.63 17.38
CA LEU A 38 -8.67 -22.28 17.27
C LEU A 38 -9.22 -22.62 15.88
N ALA A 39 -8.50 -22.27 14.81
CA ALA A 39 -8.86 -22.62 13.44
C ALA A 39 -8.87 -24.15 13.22
N GLN A 40 -7.90 -24.89 13.78
CA GLN A 40 -7.88 -26.36 13.74
C GLN A 40 -9.11 -26.98 14.43
N LYS A 41 -9.52 -26.47 15.61
CA LYS A 41 -10.76 -26.91 16.29
C LYS A 41 -12.03 -26.61 15.48
N ARG A 42 -12.04 -25.51 14.72
CA ARG A 42 -13.14 -25.15 13.81
C ARG A 42 -13.14 -26.09 12.58
N LEU A 43 -11.99 -26.34 11.99
CA LEU A 43 -11.82 -27.27 10.87
C LEU A 43 -12.22 -28.71 11.25
N ALA A 44 -11.76 -29.20 12.40
CA ALA A 44 -12.01 -30.57 12.87
C ALA A 44 -13.50 -30.91 13.10
N ARG A 45 -14.36 -29.89 13.25
CA ARG A 45 -15.84 -30.04 13.35
C ARG A 45 -16.58 -29.63 12.07
N GLY A 46 -15.88 -29.44 10.96
CA GLY A 46 -16.48 -29.14 9.65
C GLY A 46 -16.74 -27.67 9.33
N CYS A 47 -16.28 -26.70 10.15
CA CYS A 47 -16.43 -25.30 9.79
C CYS A 47 -15.52 -24.96 8.59
N ARG A 48 -16.10 -24.36 7.55
CA ARG A 48 -15.37 -23.73 6.45
C ARG A 48 -14.69 -22.47 6.98
N LEU A 49 -13.37 -22.39 6.87
CA LEU A 49 -12.57 -21.33 7.49
C LEU A 49 -12.63 -20.01 6.71
N ASN A 50 -12.61 -18.90 7.43
CA ASN A 50 -12.44 -17.55 6.85
C ASN A 50 -10.96 -17.21 6.59
N HIS A 51 -10.70 -16.01 6.08
CA HIS A 51 -9.35 -15.56 5.71
C HIS A 51 -8.36 -15.53 6.91
N PRO A 52 -8.63 -14.85 8.04
CA PRO A 52 -7.78 -14.91 9.22
C PRO A 52 -7.51 -16.33 9.75
N GLU A 53 -8.54 -17.18 9.79
CA GLU A 53 -8.42 -18.57 10.26
C GLU A 53 -7.52 -19.42 9.36
N ALA A 54 -7.65 -19.27 8.04
CA ALA A 54 -6.81 -19.99 7.08
C ALA A 54 -5.34 -19.60 7.23
N ILE A 55 -5.05 -18.29 7.37
CA ILE A 55 -3.69 -17.79 7.60
C ILE A 55 -3.14 -18.32 8.92
N ALA A 56 -3.89 -18.20 10.01
CA ALA A 56 -3.46 -18.63 11.33
C ALA A 56 -3.17 -20.14 11.40
N LEU A 57 -4.01 -20.97 10.77
CA LEU A 57 -3.79 -22.42 10.70
C LEU A 57 -2.51 -22.74 9.94
N ILE A 58 -2.33 -22.18 8.73
CA ILE A 58 -1.15 -22.47 7.90
C ILE A 58 0.12 -21.98 8.59
N ALA A 59 0.13 -20.76 9.13
CA ALA A 59 1.29 -20.21 9.84
C ALA A 59 1.68 -21.07 11.06
N CYS A 60 0.69 -21.45 11.89
CA CYS A 60 0.89 -22.36 13.03
C CYS A 60 1.48 -23.70 12.59
N GLN A 61 0.93 -24.33 11.55
CA GLN A 61 1.42 -25.64 11.09
C GLN A 61 2.83 -25.57 10.51
N ILE A 62 3.20 -24.50 9.80
CA ILE A 62 4.58 -24.28 9.35
C ILE A 62 5.54 -24.16 10.54
N GLN A 63 5.13 -23.51 11.64
CA GLN A 63 5.92 -23.45 12.87
C GLN A 63 6.06 -24.82 13.56
N GLU A 64 4.98 -25.61 13.64
CA GLU A 64 5.02 -26.97 14.21
C GLU A 64 5.88 -27.93 13.38
N PHE A 65 5.82 -27.88 12.05
CA PHE A 65 6.67 -28.70 11.20
C PHE A 65 8.15 -28.28 11.26
N ALA A 66 8.44 -26.97 11.31
CA ALA A 66 9.81 -26.49 11.56
C ALA A 66 10.34 -26.95 12.92
N ARG A 67 9.47 -26.94 13.96
CA ARG A 67 9.78 -27.51 15.28
C ARG A 67 10.01 -29.02 15.26
N ASN A 68 9.37 -29.74 14.32
CA ASN A 68 9.59 -31.16 14.06
C ASN A 68 10.89 -31.46 13.28
N GLY A 69 11.54 -30.44 12.69
CA GLY A 69 12.82 -30.56 12.01
C GLY A 69 12.75 -30.64 10.48
N ASP A 70 11.59 -30.40 9.88
CA ASP A 70 11.41 -30.28 8.43
C ASP A 70 12.24 -29.12 7.84
N THR A 71 12.63 -29.20 6.56
CA THR A 71 13.38 -28.13 5.88
C THR A 71 12.47 -27.05 5.28
N VAL A 72 12.98 -25.83 5.12
CA VAL A 72 12.25 -24.70 4.48
C VAL A 72 11.61 -25.11 3.14
N ALA A 73 12.34 -25.82 2.28
CA ALA A 73 11.84 -26.25 0.96
C ALA A 73 10.67 -27.25 1.06
N GLU A 74 10.71 -28.15 2.04
CA GLU A 74 9.59 -29.06 2.32
C GLU A 74 8.37 -28.29 2.83
N LEU A 75 8.56 -27.26 3.67
CA LEU A 75 7.47 -26.46 4.21
C LEU A 75 6.79 -25.57 3.17
N MET A 76 7.57 -25.00 2.23
CA MET A 76 7.02 -24.32 1.04
C MET A 76 6.09 -25.24 0.22
N SER A 77 6.37 -26.55 0.22
CA SER A 77 5.52 -27.55 -0.43
C SER A 77 4.34 -27.99 0.45
N LYS A 78 4.59 -28.41 1.70
CA LYS A 78 3.57 -28.88 2.65
C LYS A 78 2.50 -27.84 2.95
N GLY A 79 2.88 -26.55 3.07
CA GLY A 79 1.93 -25.45 3.27
C GLY A 79 0.86 -25.34 2.19
N ARG A 80 1.16 -25.76 0.95
CA ARG A 80 0.22 -25.77 -0.19
C ARG A 80 -0.74 -26.97 -0.21
N GLN A 81 -0.65 -27.83 0.80
CA GLN A 81 -1.40 -29.07 0.91
C GLN A 81 -2.43 -29.02 2.05
N LEU A 82 -2.26 -28.12 3.03
CA LEU A 82 -3.04 -28.14 4.28
C LEU A 82 -4.53 -27.88 4.06
N LEU A 83 -4.88 -26.86 3.28
CA LEU A 83 -6.26 -26.42 3.06
C LEU A 83 -6.61 -26.44 1.57
N GLY A 84 -7.79 -26.97 1.25
CA GLY A 84 -8.39 -26.91 -0.09
C GLY A 84 -9.60 -25.99 -0.11
N ARG A 85 -10.11 -25.68 -1.31
CA ARG A 85 -11.26 -24.78 -1.50
C ARG A 85 -12.48 -25.17 -0.68
N ARG A 86 -12.78 -26.46 -0.56
CA ARG A 86 -13.93 -26.94 0.23
C ARG A 86 -13.82 -26.64 1.73
N GLN A 87 -12.60 -26.55 2.27
CA GLN A 87 -12.36 -26.23 3.69
C GLN A 87 -12.43 -24.73 4.00
N LEU A 88 -12.64 -23.87 3.00
CA LEU A 88 -12.65 -22.42 3.15
C LEU A 88 -14.00 -21.82 2.73
N MET A 89 -14.33 -20.64 3.25
CA MET A 89 -15.45 -19.84 2.75
C MET A 89 -15.20 -19.38 1.30
N ASN A 90 -16.28 -19.05 0.57
CA ASN A 90 -16.19 -18.60 -0.82
C ASN A 90 -15.31 -17.34 -0.93
N GLY A 91 -14.50 -17.23 -1.99
CA GLY A 91 -13.59 -16.11 -2.24
C GLY A 91 -12.28 -16.10 -1.42
N VAL A 92 -12.22 -16.80 -0.27
CA VAL A 92 -11.01 -16.83 0.59
C VAL A 92 -9.80 -17.42 -0.13
N SER A 93 -10.01 -18.41 -1.02
CA SER A 93 -8.94 -19.01 -1.84
C SER A 93 -8.18 -18.01 -2.69
N ASP A 94 -8.84 -16.93 -3.11
CA ASP A 94 -8.31 -15.92 -4.03
C ASP A 94 -7.69 -14.73 -3.27
N MET A 95 -8.03 -14.58 -1.98
CA MET A 95 -7.41 -13.61 -1.07
C MET A 95 -6.06 -14.12 -0.53
N VAL A 96 -5.95 -15.41 -0.21
CA VAL A 96 -4.72 -16.00 0.36
C VAL A 96 -3.71 -16.34 -0.75
N LEU A 97 -3.08 -15.31 -1.33
CA LEU A 97 -2.07 -15.47 -2.38
C LEU A 97 -0.71 -15.96 -1.86
N GLU A 98 -0.32 -15.53 -0.67
CA GLU A 98 0.96 -15.89 -0.05
C GLU A 98 0.84 -15.81 1.48
N ILE A 99 1.52 -16.73 2.18
CA ILE A 99 1.69 -16.67 3.63
C ILE A 99 3.18 -16.70 3.93
N GLN A 100 3.63 -15.76 4.75
CA GLN A 100 4.99 -15.67 5.24
C GLN A 100 4.99 -15.86 6.76
N VAL A 101 5.86 -16.74 7.25
CA VAL A 101 6.05 -16.96 8.69
C VAL A 101 7.49 -17.34 8.97
N GLU A 102 8.05 -16.80 10.04
CA GLU A 102 9.33 -17.25 10.55
C GLU A 102 9.15 -18.37 11.58
N ALA A 103 10.07 -19.32 11.56
CA ALA A 103 10.16 -20.37 12.56
C ALA A 103 11.62 -20.63 12.95
N THR A 104 11.82 -21.24 14.13
CA THR A 104 13.14 -21.66 14.60
C THR A 104 13.36 -23.12 14.24
N PHE A 105 14.19 -23.33 13.23
CA PHE A 105 14.66 -24.64 12.76
C PHE A 105 15.87 -25.11 13.59
N PRO A 106 16.31 -26.38 13.45
CA PRO A 106 17.55 -26.86 14.06
C PRO A 106 18.80 -26.03 13.73
N ASP A 107 18.79 -25.32 12.58
CA ASP A 107 19.87 -24.44 12.12
C ASP A 107 19.54 -22.93 12.32
N GLY A 108 18.60 -22.60 13.22
CA GLY A 108 18.23 -21.24 13.60
C GLY A 108 16.95 -20.72 12.94
N THR A 109 16.66 -19.42 13.11
CA THR A 109 15.49 -18.79 12.47
C THR A 109 15.62 -18.78 10.95
N LYS A 110 14.54 -19.14 10.24
CA LYS A 110 14.36 -18.94 8.79
C LYS A 110 12.96 -18.41 8.49
N LEU A 111 12.84 -17.63 7.43
CA LEU A 111 11.56 -17.28 6.81
C LEU A 111 11.09 -18.43 5.91
N VAL A 112 9.80 -18.78 6.01
CA VAL A 112 9.12 -19.68 5.08
C VAL A 112 8.04 -18.91 4.34
N THR A 113 8.06 -19.00 3.01
CA THR A 113 7.08 -18.36 2.14
C THR A 113 6.27 -19.43 1.40
N VAL A 114 4.98 -19.52 1.70
CA VAL A 114 4.03 -20.44 1.05
C VAL A 114 3.23 -19.65 0.02
N SER A 115 3.69 -19.61 -1.22
CA SER A 115 2.96 -18.96 -2.32
C SER A 115 1.88 -19.89 -2.88
N HIS A 116 0.69 -19.34 -3.13
CA HIS A 116 -0.53 -20.05 -3.54
C HIS A 116 -0.83 -21.28 -2.65
N PRO A 117 -1.06 -21.09 -1.34
CA PRO A 117 -1.34 -22.17 -0.40
C PRO A 117 -2.61 -22.95 -0.76
N VAL A 118 -3.67 -22.26 -1.20
CA VAL A 118 -4.94 -22.91 -1.56
C VAL A 118 -4.91 -23.35 -3.03
N SER A 119 -4.22 -24.46 -3.30
CA SER A 119 -3.99 -24.96 -4.67
C SER A 119 -4.81 -26.19 -5.05
N ARG A 120 -5.57 -26.77 -4.10
CA ARG A 120 -6.32 -28.02 -4.24
C ARG A 120 -7.80 -27.83 -3.92
N GLU A 121 -8.63 -28.76 -4.40
CA GLU A 121 -10.06 -28.77 -4.05
C GLU A 121 -10.28 -29.20 -2.60
N ASN A 122 -9.51 -30.19 -2.14
CA ASN A 122 -9.45 -30.64 -0.76
C ASN A 122 -8.01 -30.61 -0.25
N GLY A 123 -7.83 -30.17 0.99
CA GLY A 123 -6.56 -30.26 1.70
C GLY A 123 -6.30 -31.64 2.30
N ASP A 124 -5.05 -31.89 2.66
CA ASP A 124 -4.65 -32.99 3.52
C ASP A 124 -4.93 -32.60 4.98
N LEU A 125 -6.08 -33.04 5.47
CA LEU A 125 -6.55 -32.69 6.81
C LEU A 125 -5.73 -33.38 7.91
N SER A 126 -4.95 -34.41 7.59
CA SER A 126 -4.01 -34.98 8.56
C SER A 126 -2.80 -34.07 8.77
N LEU A 127 -2.32 -33.42 7.69
CA LEU A 127 -1.29 -32.38 7.78
C LEU A 127 -1.83 -31.07 8.35
N ALA A 128 -3.09 -30.70 8.09
CA ALA A 128 -3.69 -29.49 8.64
C ALA A 128 -3.94 -29.55 10.17
N LEU A 129 -4.04 -30.77 10.72
CA LEU A 129 -4.28 -31.06 12.14
C LEU A 129 -3.05 -31.67 12.83
N PHE A 130 -1.87 -31.61 12.23
CA PHE A 130 -0.63 -32.12 12.81
C PHE A 130 -0.32 -31.42 14.15
N GLY A 131 0.16 -32.19 15.12
CA GLY A 131 0.42 -31.73 16.50
C GLY A 131 -0.82 -31.38 17.34
N SER A 132 -2.01 -31.25 16.73
CA SER A 132 -3.23 -30.78 17.43
C SER A 132 -3.92 -31.82 18.32
N PHE A 133 -3.67 -33.11 18.05
CA PHE A 133 -4.38 -34.28 18.62
C PHE A 133 -5.91 -34.26 18.44
N LEU A 134 -6.43 -33.46 17.50
CA LEU A 134 -7.83 -33.45 17.13
C LEU A 134 -8.16 -34.60 16.17
N PRO A 135 -9.40 -35.14 16.19
CA PRO A 135 -9.83 -36.12 15.20
C PRO A 135 -9.84 -35.49 13.80
N VAL A 136 -9.31 -36.23 12.81
CA VAL A 136 -9.36 -35.80 11.41
C VAL A 136 -10.78 -35.99 10.88
N PRO A 137 -11.47 -34.93 10.45
CA PRO A 137 -12.84 -35.04 9.93
C PRO A 137 -12.85 -35.70 8.53
N ASP A 138 -13.95 -36.37 8.21
CA ASP A 138 -14.18 -36.80 6.83
C ASP A 138 -14.43 -35.60 5.91
N VAL A 139 -13.87 -35.64 4.70
CA VAL A 139 -13.94 -34.54 3.73
C VAL A 139 -15.37 -34.26 3.24
N SER A 140 -16.30 -35.21 3.37
CA SER A 140 -17.71 -35.04 3.00
C SER A 140 -18.44 -33.96 3.81
N ILE A 141 -18.07 -33.71 5.08
CA ILE A 141 -18.78 -32.77 5.96
C ILE A 141 -18.65 -31.30 5.51
N PHE A 142 -17.65 -31.01 4.67
CA PHE A 142 -17.45 -29.69 4.08
C PHE A 142 -18.37 -29.53 2.86
N HIS A 143 -19.65 -29.32 3.10
CA HIS A 143 -20.62 -29.09 2.03
C HIS A 143 -20.29 -27.77 1.30
N CYS A 144 -20.26 -27.84 -0.03
CA CYS A 144 -20.39 -26.64 -0.86
C CYS A 144 -21.89 -26.34 -0.95
N ASP A 145 -22.38 -25.47 -0.07
CA ASP A 145 -23.70 -24.88 -0.25
C ASP A 145 -23.67 -24.09 -1.57
N VAL A 146 -24.33 -24.64 -2.58
CA VAL A 146 -24.56 -23.99 -3.88
C VAL A 146 -25.72 -23.00 -3.79
N GLU A 147 -26.45 -23.01 -2.67
CA GLU A 147 -27.64 -22.20 -2.43
C GLU A 147 -27.30 -20.83 -1.84
N GLU A 148 -27.89 -19.80 -2.44
CA GLU A 148 -28.05 -18.44 -1.91
C GLU A 148 -26.78 -17.61 -1.63
N THR A 149 -25.97 -17.39 -2.66
CA THR A 149 -25.53 -15.99 -2.88
C THR A 149 -26.76 -15.17 -3.25
N LYS A 150 -27.28 -14.37 -2.32
CA LYS A 150 -28.37 -13.40 -2.56
C LYS A 150 -27.85 -12.15 -3.31
N GLU A 151 -27.04 -12.39 -4.34
CA GLU A 151 -26.51 -11.36 -5.23
C GLU A 151 -27.25 -11.45 -6.57
N GLU A 152 -27.92 -10.37 -6.96
CA GLU A 152 -28.73 -10.31 -8.19
C GLU A 152 -27.86 -10.34 -9.47
N ASP A 153 -26.55 -10.10 -9.39
CA ASP A 153 -25.60 -10.27 -10.50
C ASP A 153 -24.76 -11.57 -10.33
N PRO A 154 -25.01 -12.61 -11.15
CA PRO A 154 -24.25 -13.86 -11.14
C PRO A 154 -22.75 -13.72 -11.46
N LYS A 155 -22.31 -12.57 -12.00
CA LYS A 155 -20.88 -12.27 -12.20
C LYS A 155 -20.22 -11.80 -10.91
N LEU A 156 -20.94 -11.03 -10.10
CA LEU A 156 -20.43 -10.54 -8.83
C LEU A 156 -20.33 -11.68 -7.81
N ALA A 157 -21.33 -12.56 -7.79
CA ALA A 157 -21.39 -13.75 -6.92
C ALA A 157 -20.19 -14.72 -7.09
N LYS A 158 -19.48 -14.63 -8.21
CA LYS A 158 -18.29 -15.44 -8.55
C LYS A 158 -16.99 -14.62 -8.53
N SER A 159 -17.04 -13.35 -8.18
CA SER A 159 -15.89 -12.46 -8.14
C SER A 159 -15.33 -12.35 -6.72
N PRO A 160 -14.03 -12.59 -6.49
CA PRO A 160 -13.40 -12.40 -5.20
C PRO A 160 -13.61 -10.99 -4.61
N PRO A 161 -13.53 -10.82 -3.28
CA PRO A 161 -13.51 -9.51 -2.66
C PRO A 161 -12.42 -8.61 -3.26
N GLY A 162 -12.71 -7.32 -3.47
CA GLY A 162 -11.76 -6.39 -4.09
C GLY A 162 -11.53 -6.58 -5.61
N SER A 163 -12.36 -7.39 -6.29
CA SER A 163 -12.16 -7.71 -7.72
C SER A 163 -12.06 -6.48 -8.62
N LEU A 164 -11.05 -6.50 -9.49
CA LEU A 164 -10.79 -5.49 -10.51
C LEU A 164 -11.37 -5.95 -11.86
N PHE A 165 -12.15 -5.08 -12.50
CA PHE A 165 -12.79 -5.32 -13.80
C PHE A 165 -12.31 -4.29 -14.84
N PRO A 166 -11.20 -4.56 -15.54
CA PRO A 166 -10.72 -3.65 -16.58
C PRO A 166 -11.71 -3.53 -17.75
N ASN A 167 -11.81 -2.33 -18.33
CA ASN A 167 -12.75 -2.08 -19.42
C ASN A 167 -12.39 -2.86 -20.69
N LYS A 168 -13.03 -4.01 -20.90
CA LYS A 168 -12.78 -4.91 -22.04
C LYS A 168 -13.14 -4.32 -23.42
N ARG A 169 -13.88 -3.20 -23.47
CA ARG A 169 -14.22 -2.49 -24.73
C ARG A 169 -13.19 -1.41 -25.08
N ALA A 170 -12.37 -0.99 -24.14
CA ALA A 170 -11.32 0.00 -24.39
C ALA A 170 -10.13 -0.63 -25.14
N LYS A 171 -9.46 0.18 -25.96
CA LYS A 171 -8.22 -0.21 -26.64
C LYS A 171 -7.07 -0.40 -25.62
N PRO A 172 -5.98 -1.10 -25.99
CA PRO A 172 -4.72 -1.05 -25.24
C PRO A 172 -4.29 0.41 -24.99
N ILE A 173 -3.65 0.64 -23.85
CA ILE A 173 -3.17 1.97 -23.46
C ILE A 173 -1.87 2.24 -24.23
N GLU A 174 -1.86 3.31 -25.02
CA GLU A 174 -0.67 3.82 -25.71
C GLU A 174 0.18 4.60 -24.70
N LEU A 175 1.44 4.20 -24.52
CA LEU A 175 2.38 4.85 -23.61
C LEU A 175 3.13 5.97 -24.31
N ASN A 176 3.53 7.01 -23.58
CA ASN A 176 4.40 8.10 -24.05
C ASN A 176 3.87 8.77 -25.34
N LYS A 177 2.55 8.94 -25.42
CA LYS A 177 1.85 9.43 -26.61
C LYS A 177 2.34 10.83 -27.01
N GLY A 178 2.51 11.05 -28.32
CA GLY A 178 2.95 12.34 -28.88
C GLY A 178 4.45 12.64 -28.80
N ARG A 179 5.24 11.89 -28.02
CA ARG A 179 6.70 12.10 -27.94
C ARG A 179 7.45 11.53 -29.15
N ARG A 180 8.59 12.15 -29.48
CA ARG A 180 9.52 11.68 -30.54
C ARG A 180 10.06 10.30 -30.17
N ARG A 181 10.09 9.38 -31.14
CA ARG A 181 10.63 8.02 -30.98
C ARG A 181 11.75 7.76 -31.97
N ILE A 182 12.70 6.95 -31.53
CA ILE A 182 13.73 6.32 -32.36
C ILE A 182 13.84 4.85 -31.96
N ALA A 183 14.26 3.97 -32.86
CA ALA A 183 14.62 2.61 -32.48
C ALA A 183 16.10 2.39 -32.78
N LEU A 184 16.84 1.94 -31.76
CA LEU A 184 18.27 1.64 -31.82
C LEU A 184 18.46 0.14 -31.60
N LYS A 185 19.36 -0.49 -32.35
CA LYS A 185 19.68 -1.91 -32.12
C LYS A 185 20.88 -2.07 -31.20
N VAL A 186 20.78 -3.11 -30.37
CA VAL A 186 21.64 -3.52 -29.26
C VAL A 186 22.22 -4.94 -29.56
N THR A 187 23.53 -5.24 -29.41
CA THR A 187 24.26 -6.45 -29.93
C THR A 187 25.69 -6.77 -29.36
N SER A 188 25.95 -7.92 -28.73
CA SER A 188 27.31 -8.38 -28.36
C SER A 188 27.93 -9.44 -29.34
N THR A 189 29.08 -10.06 -28.99
CA THR A 189 30.29 -10.17 -29.84
C THR A 189 30.54 -11.39 -30.75
N CYS A 190 31.37 -11.13 -31.78
CA CYS A 190 32.35 -11.99 -32.50
C CYS A 190 31.98 -13.41 -33.02
N ASP A 191 31.76 -13.55 -34.34
CA ASP A 191 32.79 -14.07 -35.27
C ASP A 191 32.49 -13.73 -36.77
N ARG A 192 33.32 -14.22 -37.70
CA ARG A 192 33.42 -13.89 -39.15
C ARG A 192 32.14 -14.02 -40.03
N PRO A 193 32.09 -13.38 -41.23
CA PRO A 193 30.83 -13.12 -41.93
C PRO A 193 30.26 -14.31 -42.69
N ILE A 194 28.95 -14.53 -42.55
CA ILE A 194 28.14 -15.40 -43.43
C ILE A 194 27.28 -14.51 -44.33
N GLN A 195 27.43 -14.68 -45.64
CA GLN A 195 26.81 -13.84 -46.66
C GLN A 195 25.43 -14.40 -47.05
N GLY A 196 24.39 -13.54 -47.05
CA GLY A 196 23.13 -13.83 -47.75
C GLY A 196 21.84 -13.83 -46.92
N ARG A 197 21.33 -12.64 -46.57
CA ARG A 197 19.90 -12.23 -46.70
C ARG A 197 19.73 -10.77 -46.22
N ARG A 198 19.03 -9.95 -47.02
CA ARG A 198 18.80 -8.51 -46.73
C ARG A 198 17.81 -8.31 -45.58
N ARG A 199 18.29 -7.87 -44.40
CA ARG A 199 17.56 -7.06 -43.39
C ARG A 199 18.57 -6.14 -42.70
N ILE A 200 18.33 -4.82 -42.68
CA ILE A 200 19.28 -3.82 -42.17
C ILE A 200 18.95 -3.53 -40.70
N ALA A 201 19.92 -3.77 -39.79
CA ALA A 201 19.79 -3.57 -38.34
C ALA A 201 21.12 -3.82 -37.55
N LEU A 202 21.74 -2.84 -36.87
CA LEU A 202 22.93 -2.92 -35.94
C LEU A 202 22.93 -1.73 -34.92
N LYS A 203 23.61 -1.64 -33.74
CA LYS A 203 24.46 -2.53 -32.89
C LYS A 203 24.73 -1.93 -31.45
N VAL A 204 24.73 -2.73 -30.36
CA VAL A 204 25.28 -2.40 -28.99
C VAL A 204 25.98 -3.55 -28.28
N THR A 205 27.30 -3.55 -28.32
CA THR A 205 28.07 -4.54 -27.57
C THR A 205 27.89 -4.32 -26.08
N SER A 206 27.39 -5.31 -25.33
CA SER A 206 27.82 -5.52 -23.95
C SER A 206 29.18 -6.21 -24.00
N ILE A 207 30.26 -5.45 -23.73
CA ILE A 207 31.63 -6.00 -23.56
C ILE A 207 31.90 -6.45 -22.13
N CYS A 208 30.85 -6.57 -21.31
CA CYS A 208 30.93 -6.89 -19.89
C CYS A 208 30.86 -8.40 -19.65
N ASP A 209 31.62 -8.88 -18.67
CA ASP A 209 31.56 -10.22 -18.09
C ASP A 209 30.36 -10.43 -17.14
N ARG A 210 29.59 -9.37 -16.88
CA ARG A 210 28.44 -9.34 -15.98
C ARG A 210 27.18 -8.78 -16.66
N PRO A 211 25.98 -9.22 -16.25
CA PRO A 211 24.72 -8.69 -16.75
C PRO A 211 24.56 -7.20 -16.48
N ILE A 212 23.95 -6.48 -17.42
CA ILE A 212 23.60 -5.06 -17.32
C ILE A 212 22.09 -4.95 -17.47
N GLN A 213 21.43 -4.13 -16.64
CA GLN A 213 19.97 -3.96 -16.67
C GLN A 213 19.63 -2.47 -16.62
N VAL A 214 18.87 -1.98 -17.60
CA VAL A 214 18.56 -0.56 -17.78
C VAL A 214 17.06 -0.35 -17.58
N GLY A 215 16.70 0.50 -16.62
CA GLY A 215 15.32 0.84 -16.27
C GLY A 215 14.66 1.80 -17.26
N SER A 216 13.33 1.73 -17.37
CA SER A 216 12.47 2.54 -18.24
C SER A 216 12.86 4.03 -18.33
N HIS A 217 13.08 4.65 -17.17
CA HIS A 217 13.34 6.10 -17.04
C HIS A 217 14.80 6.49 -16.95
N TYR A 218 15.72 5.52 -17.05
CA TYR A 218 17.14 5.83 -17.06
C TYR A 218 17.51 6.54 -18.38
N ASN A 219 18.19 7.68 -18.30
CA ASN A 219 18.63 8.39 -19.50
C ASN A 219 19.60 7.49 -20.29
N PHE A 220 19.25 7.17 -21.53
CA PHE A 220 19.90 6.08 -22.22
C PHE A 220 21.35 6.41 -22.59
N ILE A 221 21.70 7.69 -22.82
CA ILE A 221 23.09 8.10 -23.08
C ILE A 221 24.01 7.92 -21.86
N GLU A 222 23.47 7.89 -20.64
CA GLU A 222 24.25 7.65 -19.42
C GLU A 222 24.51 6.16 -19.17
N ALA A 223 23.91 5.24 -19.96
CA ALA A 223 23.95 3.81 -19.64
C ALA A 223 25.37 3.25 -19.67
N ASN A 224 25.64 2.22 -18.85
CA ASN A 224 26.96 1.65 -18.57
C ASN A 224 27.91 1.68 -19.79
N LYS A 225 29.15 2.19 -19.61
CA LYS A 225 30.16 2.34 -20.66
C LYS A 225 30.40 1.10 -21.52
N ASN A 226 30.19 -0.09 -20.94
CA ASN A 226 30.34 -1.36 -21.62
C ASN A 226 29.20 -1.67 -22.60
N LEU A 227 28.19 -0.79 -22.77
CA LEU A 227 27.16 -0.83 -23.82
C LEU A 227 27.52 0.14 -24.98
N VAL A 228 27.72 -0.37 -26.19
CA VAL A 228 28.18 0.38 -27.39
C VAL A 228 27.07 0.85 -28.39
N PHE A 229 26.20 1.84 -28.10
CA PHE A 229 25.16 2.34 -29.07
C PHE A 229 25.54 3.60 -29.84
N ASP A 230 24.65 4.02 -30.74
CA ASP A 230 24.55 5.41 -31.19
C ASP A 230 24.14 6.33 -30.02
N ARG A 231 25.12 6.64 -29.17
CA ARG A 231 25.04 7.55 -28.03
C ARG A 231 24.48 8.91 -28.44
N ALA A 232 24.92 9.44 -29.58
CA ALA A 232 24.45 10.71 -30.11
C ALA A 232 22.94 10.71 -30.36
N LYS A 233 22.38 9.63 -30.93
CA LYS A 233 20.93 9.49 -31.09
C LYS A 233 20.19 9.24 -29.79
N SER A 234 20.81 8.62 -28.80
CA SER A 234 20.21 8.39 -27.48
C SER A 234 20.18 9.62 -26.55
N TYR A 235 20.79 10.74 -26.96
CA TYR A 235 20.81 11.98 -26.19
C TYR A 235 19.39 12.52 -25.98
N GLY A 236 19.00 12.76 -24.73
CA GLY A 236 17.62 13.17 -24.37
C GLY A 236 16.57 12.07 -24.48
N MET A 237 16.98 10.80 -24.58
CA MET A 237 16.07 9.67 -24.79
C MET A 237 16.12 8.67 -23.62
N ARG A 238 14.99 8.01 -23.36
CA ARG A 238 14.82 6.89 -22.42
C ARG A 238 14.11 5.71 -23.09
N LEU A 239 13.99 4.56 -22.42
CA LEU A 239 13.33 3.37 -23.00
C LEU A 239 11.81 3.59 -23.16
N ASP A 240 11.25 3.23 -24.32
CA ASP A 240 9.80 3.21 -24.57
C ASP A 240 9.20 1.85 -24.13
N ILE A 241 9.15 1.66 -22.82
CA ILE A 241 8.61 0.47 -22.13
C ILE A 241 7.75 0.92 -20.94
N PRO A 242 6.89 0.05 -20.37
CA PRO A 242 6.08 0.41 -19.20
C PRO A 242 6.94 0.93 -18.02
N ALA A 243 6.44 1.97 -17.35
CA ALA A 243 7.11 2.60 -16.23
C ALA A 243 7.49 1.59 -15.13
N GLY A 244 8.71 1.69 -14.63
CA GLY A 244 9.25 0.77 -13.62
C GLY A 244 9.77 -0.57 -14.15
N ASN A 245 9.50 -0.94 -15.41
CA ASN A 245 10.16 -2.09 -16.04
C ASN A 245 11.59 -1.74 -16.49
N SER A 246 12.34 -2.76 -16.92
CA SER A 246 13.73 -2.64 -17.36
C SER A 246 14.06 -3.66 -18.45
N ILE A 247 15.01 -3.35 -19.33
CA ILE A 247 15.60 -4.33 -20.26
C ILE A 247 16.93 -4.83 -19.68
N ARG A 248 17.07 -6.15 -19.62
CA ARG A 248 18.28 -6.84 -19.19
C ARG A 248 19.11 -7.29 -20.39
N PHE A 249 20.43 -7.23 -20.25
CA PHE A 249 21.43 -7.63 -21.23
C PHE A 249 22.44 -8.55 -20.54
N GLU A 250 22.43 -9.83 -20.88
CA GLU A 250 23.46 -10.77 -20.45
C GLU A 250 24.80 -10.49 -21.16
N PRO A 251 25.94 -10.99 -20.64
CA PRO A 251 27.17 -11.09 -21.41
C PRO A 251 26.88 -11.83 -22.73
N GLY A 252 27.15 -11.19 -23.87
CA GLY A 252 26.80 -11.74 -25.20
C GLY A 252 25.50 -11.20 -25.83
N ASP A 253 24.63 -10.49 -25.10
CA ASP A 253 23.27 -10.21 -25.57
C ASP A 253 23.09 -9.22 -26.75
N VAL A 254 22.03 -9.48 -27.51
CA VAL A 254 21.59 -8.74 -28.71
C VAL A 254 20.08 -8.49 -28.66
N LYS A 255 19.62 -7.23 -28.62
CA LYS A 255 18.19 -6.85 -28.54
C LYS A 255 17.92 -5.61 -29.41
N ILE A 256 16.70 -5.31 -29.81
CA ILE A 256 16.36 -4.01 -30.41
C ILE A 256 15.55 -3.26 -29.36
N VAL A 257 15.84 -1.97 -29.16
CA VAL A 257 15.13 -1.14 -28.17
C VAL A 257 14.54 0.09 -28.84
N THR A 258 13.27 0.34 -28.57
CA THR A 258 12.63 1.62 -28.87
C THR A 258 12.97 2.59 -27.76
N LEU A 259 13.45 3.77 -28.12
CA LEU A 259 13.64 4.89 -27.23
C LEU A 259 12.63 5.99 -27.54
N VAL A 260 12.20 6.68 -26.49
CA VAL A 260 11.31 7.82 -26.53
C VAL A 260 11.98 9.01 -25.85
N GLU A 261 11.71 10.21 -26.34
CA GLU A 261 12.22 11.45 -25.77
C GLU A 261 11.73 11.64 -24.33
N ILE A 262 12.55 12.26 -23.48
CA ILE A 262 12.12 12.74 -22.17
C ILE A 262 11.08 13.87 -22.32
N GLY A 263 10.17 13.99 -21.35
CA GLY A 263 9.19 15.07 -21.29
C GLY A 263 9.70 16.26 -20.48
N GLY A 264 8.78 17.14 -20.09
CA GLY A 264 9.04 18.23 -19.16
C GLY A 264 10.00 19.28 -19.74
N HIS A 265 10.86 19.84 -18.88
CA HIS A 265 11.85 20.84 -19.29
C HIS A 265 12.99 20.27 -20.16
N LYS A 266 13.07 18.95 -20.32
CA LYS A 266 14.15 18.23 -21.02
C LYS A 266 15.54 18.60 -20.47
N ILE A 267 15.67 18.57 -19.15
CA ILE A 267 16.94 18.76 -18.43
C ILE A 267 17.35 17.40 -17.85
N VAL A 268 18.59 17.01 -18.10
CA VAL A 268 19.17 15.75 -17.60
C VAL A 268 20.10 16.05 -16.44
N THR A 269 20.13 15.16 -15.46
CA THR A 269 21.09 15.17 -14.36
C THR A 269 21.50 13.75 -13.99
N GLY A 270 22.75 13.59 -13.51
CA GLY A 270 23.19 12.40 -12.82
C GLY A 270 23.62 11.25 -13.75
N GLY A 271 23.43 10.02 -13.29
CA GLY A 271 23.91 8.83 -14.01
C GLY A 271 25.44 8.71 -14.02
N ASN A 272 26.10 9.11 -15.11
CA ASN A 272 27.56 9.23 -15.21
C ASN A 272 28.01 10.67 -15.52
N ASN A 273 27.11 11.64 -15.42
CA ASN A 273 27.32 13.07 -15.65
C ASN A 273 27.90 13.38 -17.05
N LEU A 274 27.57 12.54 -18.05
CA LEU A 274 28.04 12.71 -19.43
C LEU A 274 27.30 13.84 -20.14
N CYS A 275 26.04 14.09 -19.76
CA CYS A 275 25.16 14.99 -20.48
C CYS A 275 24.31 15.95 -19.63
N ASP A 276 24.65 16.10 -18.35
CA ASP A 276 24.02 17.04 -17.40
C ASP A 276 23.74 18.42 -18.00
N GLY A 277 22.52 18.92 -17.79
CA GLY A 277 22.02 20.18 -18.33
C GLY A 277 20.83 20.02 -19.29
N PRO A 278 20.38 21.14 -19.91
CA PRO A 278 19.30 21.11 -20.90
C PRO A 278 19.74 20.40 -22.20
N ILE A 279 18.83 19.62 -22.77
CA ILE A 279 19.01 18.98 -24.07
C ILE A 279 19.02 20.04 -25.19
N SER A 280 20.15 20.19 -25.87
CA SER A 280 20.25 21.02 -27.09
C SER A 280 21.21 20.41 -28.12
N GLU A 281 20.95 20.62 -29.41
CA GLU A 281 21.85 20.15 -30.47
C GLU A 281 23.24 20.83 -30.39
N GLU A 282 23.33 22.04 -29.82
CA GLU A 282 24.57 22.77 -29.56
C GLU A 282 25.44 22.09 -28.48
N ASN A 283 24.82 21.47 -27.48
CA ASN A 283 25.51 20.75 -26.40
C ASN A 283 26.05 19.38 -26.85
N LEU A 284 25.44 18.78 -27.88
CA LEU A 284 25.72 17.40 -28.31
C LEU A 284 27.21 17.14 -28.66
N PRO A 285 27.96 18.01 -29.37
CA PRO A 285 29.38 17.80 -29.61
C PRO A 285 30.21 17.69 -28.32
N SER A 286 29.93 18.55 -27.33
CA SER A 286 30.61 18.54 -26.01
C SER A 286 30.27 17.29 -25.19
N VAL A 287 29.01 16.84 -25.27
CA VAL A 287 28.56 15.56 -24.68
C VAL A 287 29.26 14.37 -25.34
N MET A 288 29.35 14.34 -26.66
CA MET A 288 30.03 13.26 -27.39
C MET A 288 31.54 13.25 -27.14
N ASP A 289 32.17 14.41 -27.00
CA ASP A 289 33.55 14.52 -26.53
C ASP A 289 33.75 13.90 -25.14
N ARG A 290 32.83 14.15 -24.19
CA ARG A 290 32.84 13.49 -22.87
C ARG A 290 32.64 11.98 -22.97
N VAL A 291 31.69 11.50 -23.78
CA VAL A 291 31.44 10.08 -24.05
C VAL A 291 32.72 9.38 -24.53
N MET A 292 33.40 9.96 -25.53
CA MET A 292 34.60 9.38 -26.11
C MET A 292 35.80 9.43 -25.15
N ARG A 293 36.04 10.55 -24.46
CA ARG A 293 37.13 10.70 -23.48
C ARG A 293 36.97 9.77 -22.27
N SER A 294 35.74 9.57 -21.80
CA SER A 294 35.44 8.65 -20.69
C SER A 294 35.34 7.18 -21.10
N GLY A 295 35.58 6.86 -22.38
CA GLY A 295 35.59 5.48 -22.89
C GLY A 295 34.21 4.80 -22.89
N PHE A 296 33.13 5.58 -23.06
CA PHE A 296 31.79 5.03 -23.20
C PHE A 296 31.56 4.52 -24.62
N GLY A 297 31.10 3.28 -24.73
CA GLY A 297 30.89 2.62 -26.01
C GLY A 297 29.98 3.43 -26.94
N HIS A 298 30.50 3.79 -28.11
CA HIS A 298 29.76 4.47 -29.17
C HIS A 298 29.93 3.77 -30.53
N VAL A 299 28.86 3.71 -31.32
CA VAL A 299 28.88 3.39 -32.75
C VAL A 299 27.71 4.09 -33.45
N GLN A 300 27.95 4.75 -34.58
CA GLN A 300 26.88 5.36 -35.38
C GLN A 300 26.02 4.28 -36.05
N GLN A 301 24.70 4.50 -36.13
CA GLN A 301 23.73 3.54 -36.69
C GLN A 301 22.83 4.18 -37.75
N ASP A 302 22.23 3.40 -38.65
CA ASP A 302 21.18 3.87 -39.57
C ASP A 302 19.78 3.75 -38.95
N SER A 303 18.93 4.78 -39.11
CA SER A 303 17.65 4.93 -38.39
C SER A 303 16.45 4.14 -38.97
N ASN A 304 16.68 3.05 -39.72
CA ASN A 304 15.62 2.41 -40.54
C ASN A 304 14.85 1.29 -39.81
N PHE A 305 14.45 1.54 -38.56
CA PHE A 305 13.73 0.60 -37.71
C PHE A 305 12.26 1.04 -37.50
N PRO A 306 11.30 0.10 -37.39
CA PRO A 306 9.93 0.45 -37.04
C PRO A 306 9.87 1.02 -35.62
N THR A 307 9.27 2.20 -35.48
CA THR A 307 9.08 2.95 -34.23
C THR A 307 7.63 2.92 -33.77
N GLU A 308 7.01 1.74 -33.82
CA GLU A 308 5.62 1.56 -33.36
C GLU A 308 5.48 1.98 -31.88
N PRO A 309 4.42 2.72 -31.50
CA PRO A 309 4.22 3.14 -30.12
C PRO A 309 4.14 1.96 -29.17
N CYS A 310 4.87 2.02 -28.05
CA CYS A 310 4.69 1.03 -26.99
C CYS A 310 3.24 1.08 -26.48
N SER A 311 2.57 -0.07 -26.40
CA SER A 311 1.23 -0.18 -25.84
C SER A 311 1.13 -1.33 -24.84
N ILE A 312 0.28 -1.16 -23.84
CA ILE A 312 0.06 -2.12 -22.76
C ILE A 312 -1.42 -2.50 -22.68
N SER A 313 -1.70 -3.79 -22.49
CA SER A 313 -3.08 -4.23 -22.23
C SER A 313 -3.58 -3.65 -20.90
N ARG A 314 -4.85 -3.24 -20.82
CA ARG A 314 -5.42 -2.70 -19.57
C ARG A 314 -5.20 -3.63 -18.38
N TYR A 315 -5.38 -4.94 -18.54
CA TYR A 315 -5.13 -5.92 -17.49
C TYR A 315 -3.70 -5.86 -16.90
N LEU A 316 -2.68 -5.69 -17.73
CA LEU A 316 -1.30 -5.53 -17.26
C LEU A 316 -1.06 -4.15 -16.64
N TYR A 317 -1.66 -3.09 -17.18
CA TYR A 317 -1.62 -1.76 -16.59
C TYR A 317 -2.22 -1.77 -15.18
N THR A 318 -3.44 -2.31 -15.03
CA THR A 318 -4.13 -2.45 -13.75
C THR A 318 -3.29 -3.21 -12.73
N LYS A 319 -2.59 -4.28 -13.14
CA LYS A 319 -1.67 -5.03 -12.27
C LYS A 319 -0.38 -4.30 -11.90
N LEU A 320 0.09 -3.37 -12.73
CA LEU A 320 1.34 -2.64 -12.49
C LEU A 320 1.13 -1.34 -11.73
N TYR A 321 0.02 -0.63 -11.96
CA TYR A 321 -0.20 0.72 -11.44
C TYR A 321 -1.55 0.88 -10.74
N GLY A 322 -2.37 -0.17 -10.64
CA GLY A 322 -3.79 -0.04 -10.26
C GLY A 322 -4.67 0.43 -11.43
N PRO A 323 -6.00 0.45 -11.25
CA PRO A 323 -6.96 0.77 -12.31
C PRO A 323 -6.88 2.20 -12.82
N THR A 324 -7.45 2.44 -14.01
CA THR A 324 -7.52 3.75 -14.69
C THR A 324 -8.92 3.99 -15.27
N VAL A 325 -9.17 5.17 -15.87
CA VAL A 325 -10.50 5.66 -16.31
C VAL A 325 -11.37 4.58 -16.95
N GLY A 326 -12.55 4.35 -16.39
CA GLY A 326 -13.53 3.38 -16.87
C GLY A 326 -13.25 1.91 -16.50
N ASP A 327 -12.15 1.60 -15.82
CA ASP A 327 -12.02 0.33 -15.09
C ASP A 327 -12.88 0.38 -13.82
N LYS A 328 -13.35 -0.79 -13.36
CA LYS A 328 -14.23 -0.89 -12.18
C LYS A 328 -13.64 -1.76 -11.07
N ILE A 329 -14.11 -1.58 -9.84
CA ILE A 329 -13.64 -2.28 -8.64
C ILE A 329 -14.81 -2.64 -7.73
N ARG A 330 -14.85 -3.89 -7.23
CA ARG A 330 -15.76 -4.29 -6.13
C ARG A 330 -15.21 -3.78 -4.79
N LEU A 331 -16.03 -3.10 -3.99
CA LEU A 331 -15.63 -2.67 -2.65
C LEU A 331 -15.76 -3.83 -1.65
N GLY A 332 -14.61 -4.37 -1.22
CA GLY A 332 -14.58 -5.54 -0.32
C GLY A 332 -15.38 -6.71 -0.91
N ASP A 333 -16.16 -7.37 -0.07
CA ASP A 333 -17.15 -8.41 -0.41
C ASP A 333 -18.57 -7.84 -0.63
N THR A 334 -18.76 -6.52 -0.62
CA THR A 334 -20.07 -5.90 -0.86
C THR A 334 -20.55 -6.06 -2.32
N ASN A 335 -21.81 -5.72 -2.59
CA ASN A 335 -22.33 -5.64 -3.96
C ASN A 335 -21.98 -4.32 -4.69
N LEU A 336 -21.23 -3.41 -4.04
CA LEU A 336 -20.90 -2.09 -4.58
C LEU A 336 -19.72 -2.19 -5.56
N VAL A 337 -19.91 -1.60 -6.75
CA VAL A 337 -18.89 -1.53 -7.79
C VAL A 337 -18.67 -0.08 -8.20
N ILE A 338 -17.49 0.46 -7.90
CA ILE A 338 -17.07 1.80 -8.28
C ILE A 338 -16.36 1.80 -9.65
N GLU A 339 -16.40 2.92 -10.37
CA GLU A 339 -15.73 3.12 -11.66
C GLU A 339 -14.76 4.29 -11.56
N VAL A 340 -13.57 4.19 -12.15
CA VAL A 340 -12.61 5.30 -12.14
C VAL A 340 -13.08 6.41 -13.09
N GLU A 341 -13.40 7.57 -12.54
CA GLU A 341 -13.97 8.71 -13.26
C GLU A 341 -12.88 9.56 -13.96
N LYS A 342 -11.73 9.69 -13.31
CA LYS A 342 -10.59 10.49 -13.78
C LYS A 342 -9.27 9.84 -13.39
N ASP A 343 -8.28 9.95 -14.26
CA ASP A 343 -6.88 9.59 -13.99
C ASP A 343 -6.00 10.81 -14.32
N TYR A 344 -5.09 11.16 -13.41
CA TYR A 344 -4.14 12.25 -13.57
C TYR A 344 -2.81 11.78 -14.20
N ALA A 345 -2.57 10.47 -14.31
CA ALA A 345 -1.34 9.93 -14.88
C ALA A 345 -1.14 10.31 -16.35
N VAL A 346 0.11 10.62 -16.70
CA VAL A 346 0.57 10.66 -18.10
C VAL A 346 1.10 9.27 -18.42
N TYR A 347 0.35 8.49 -19.23
CA TYR A 347 0.64 7.07 -19.41
C TYR A 347 2.07 6.81 -19.92
N GLY A 348 2.85 6.05 -19.15
CA GLY A 348 4.27 5.79 -19.37
C GLY A 348 5.24 6.61 -18.50
N ASP A 349 4.76 7.61 -17.75
CA ASP A 349 5.47 8.37 -16.70
C ASP A 349 4.89 8.10 -15.29
N GLU A 350 4.35 6.89 -15.04
CA GLU A 350 3.82 6.52 -13.72
C GLU A 350 4.92 6.50 -12.65
N CYS A 351 4.70 7.19 -11.54
CA CYS A 351 5.65 7.28 -10.44
C CYS A 351 5.73 5.95 -9.68
N LYS A 352 6.80 5.17 -9.89
CA LYS A 352 6.96 3.86 -9.26
C LYS A 352 8.34 3.69 -8.60
N PHE A 353 8.37 3.44 -7.30
CA PHE A 353 9.59 3.30 -6.49
C PHE A 353 10.11 1.87 -6.42
N GLY A 354 11.43 1.71 -6.33
CA GLY A 354 12.15 0.45 -6.10
C GLY A 354 13.34 0.23 -7.03
N GLY A 355 14.06 -0.87 -6.81
CA GLY A 355 15.28 -1.20 -7.56
C GLY A 355 15.09 -1.19 -9.07
N GLY A 356 15.82 -0.29 -9.77
CA GLY A 356 15.77 -0.14 -11.22
C GLY A 356 14.51 0.54 -11.80
N LYS A 357 13.60 1.04 -10.95
CA LYS A 357 12.32 1.64 -11.38
C LYS A 357 12.45 3.14 -11.72
N VAL A 358 11.38 3.92 -11.48
CA VAL A 358 11.19 5.30 -11.96
C VAL A 358 11.71 6.33 -10.98
N ILE A 359 11.28 6.26 -9.72
CA ILE A 359 11.69 7.21 -8.68
C ILE A 359 13.13 6.87 -8.27
N ARG A 360 14.07 7.55 -8.92
CA ARG A 360 15.52 7.55 -8.75
C ARG A 360 16.07 8.90 -9.21
N GLU A 361 17.20 9.30 -8.65
CA GLU A 361 17.93 10.54 -8.97
C GLU A 361 18.03 10.80 -10.49
N GLY A 362 17.76 12.03 -10.91
CA GLY A 362 17.75 12.46 -12.31
C GLY A 362 16.66 11.85 -13.20
N MET A 363 15.80 10.99 -12.64
CA MET A 363 14.74 10.28 -13.36
C MET A 363 13.39 10.77 -12.82
N GLY A 364 12.56 9.92 -12.19
CA GLY A 364 11.32 10.36 -11.54
C GLY A 364 11.53 11.15 -10.24
N GLN A 365 12.76 11.19 -9.71
CA GLN A 365 13.16 12.04 -8.59
C GLN A 365 14.00 13.20 -9.15
N ALA A 366 13.56 14.43 -8.93
CA ALA A 366 14.27 15.64 -9.30
C ALA A 366 15.57 15.79 -8.49
N SER A 367 16.61 16.25 -9.16
CA SER A 367 17.93 16.51 -8.58
C SER A 367 18.14 18.02 -8.38
N MET A 368 19.05 18.39 -7.48
CA MET A 368 19.41 19.78 -7.18
C MET A 368 18.24 20.69 -6.74
N ARG A 369 17.27 20.11 -6.02
CA ARG A 369 16.13 20.84 -5.42
C ARG A 369 16.29 20.95 -3.91
N LEU A 370 15.88 22.08 -3.35
CA LEU A 370 15.81 22.31 -1.90
C LEU A 370 14.59 21.63 -1.30
N SER A 371 14.59 21.43 0.03
CA SER A 371 13.45 20.79 0.73
C SER A 371 12.13 21.56 0.51
N GLU A 372 12.18 22.89 0.43
CA GLU A 372 11.00 23.73 0.18
C GLU A 372 10.39 23.58 -1.22
N GLU A 373 11.16 23.09 -2.20
CA GLU A 373 10.70 22.85 -3.58
C GLU A 373 10.06 21.47 -3.78
N VAL A 374 10.13 20.58 -2.78
CA VAL A 374 9.79 19.15 -2.93
C VAL A 374 8.95 18.62 -1.79
N LEU A 375 8.20 17.56 -2.07
CA LEU A 375 7.35 16.87 -1.10
C LEU A 375 8.17 16.24 0.04
N ASP A 376 7.58 16.11 1.23
CA ASP A 376 8.14 15.29 2.31
C ASP A 376 7.77 13.82 2.12
N THR A 377 6.57 13.56 1.58
CA THR A 377 6.12 12.21 1.23
C THR A 377 5.19 12.25 0.03
N VAL A 378 5.25 11.22 -0.82
CA VAL A 378 4.31 11.02 -1.93
C VAL A 378 3.63 9.65 -1.81
N ILE A 379 2.30 9.63 -1.90
CA ILE A 379 1.51 8.40 -2.08
C ILE A 379 1.30 8.22 -3.59
N THR A 380 1.92 7.20 -4.17
CA THR A 380 1.95 7.01 -5.63
C THR A 380 0.81 6.14 -6.14
N ASN A 381 0.25 6.46 -7.32
CA ASN A 381 -0.70 5.62 -8.05
C ASN A 381 -1.97 5.19 -7.27
N CYS A 382 -2.39 5.93 -6.24
CA CYS A 382 -3.54 5.56 -5.42
C CYS A 382 -4.87 5.76 -6.15
N LEU A 383 -5.84 4.89 -5.87
CA LEU A 383 -7.23 5.20 -6.17
C LEU A 383 -7.83 5.95 -4.98
N ILE A 384 -8.22 7.20 -5.19
CA ILE A 384 -8.90 8.02 -4.19
C ILE A 384 -10.40 7.80 -4.32
N VAL A 385 -11.06 7.53 -3.20
CA VAL A 385 -12.52 7.54 -3.08
C VAL A 385 -12.88 8.60 -2.05
N ASP A 386 -13.42 9.73 -2.54
CA ASP A 386 -13.75 10.89 -1.72
C ASP A 386 -15.08 11.53 -2.17
N ALA A 387 -15.81 12.11 -1.21
CA ALA A 387 -17.14 12.65 -1.45
C ALA A 387 -17.15 13.95 -2.29
N MET A 388 -16.06 14.71 -2.31
CA MET A 388 -15.94 15.96 -3.09
C MET A 388 -15.16 15.77 -4.39
N LEU A 389 -14.11 14.94 -4.38
CA LEU A 389 -13.27 14.68 -5.56
C LEU A 389 -13.85 13.60 -6.49
N GLY A 390 -14.72 12.73 -5.99
CA GLY A 390 -15.23 11.57 -6.71
C GLY A 390 -14.29 10.36 -6.60
N ILE A 391 -14.33 9.50 -7.62
CA ILE A 391 -13.51 8.27 -7.71
C ILE A 391 -12.38 8.51 -8.71
N VAL A 392 -11.23 8.98 -8.22
CA VAL A 392 -10.12 9.45 -9.06
C VAL A 392 -8.84 8.67 -8.82
N LYS A 393 -7.98 8.63 -9.84
CA LYS A 393 -6.65 8.02 -9.79
C LYS A 393 -5.59 9.11 -9.87
N ALA A 394 -4.75 9.21 -8.85
CA ALA A 394 -3.72 10.25 -8.73
C ALA A 394 -2.55 9.81 -7.84
N ASP A 395 -1.48 10.60 -7.86
CA ASP A 395 -0.53 10.70 -6.76
C ASP A 395 -1.00 11.77 -5.76
N VAL A 396 -0.74 11.57 -4.46
CA VAL A 396 -1.01 12.55 -3.40
C VAL A 396 0.31 12.98 -2.78
N GLY A 397 0.57 14.29 -2.79
CA GLY A 397 1.76 14.87 -2.18
C GLY A 397 1.48 15.40 -0.78
N ILE A 398 2.39 15.13 0.16
CA ILE A 398 2.33 15.59 1.55
C ILE A 398 3.52 16.53 1.82
N LYS A 399 3.23 17.67 2.45
CA LYS A 399 4.20 18.66 2.91
C LYS A 399 3.77 19.21 4.27
N ASP A 400 4.69 19.26 5.24
CA ASP A 400 4.45 19.78 6.60
C ASP A 400 3.19 19.19 7.27
N GLY A 401 2.99 17.88 7.10
CA GLY A 401 1.82 17.14 7.62
C GLY A 401 0.49 17.40 6.90
N LYS A 402 0.49 18.18 5.80
CA LYS A 402 -0.72 18.54 5.03
C LYS A 402 -0.67 17.98 3.61
N ILE A 403 -1.84 17.77 3.02
CA ILE A 403 -1.95 17.46 1.58
C ILE A 403 -1.54 18.71 0.80
N SER A 404 -0.40 18.66 0.12
CA SER A 404 0.15 19.74 -0.70
C SER A 404 -0.46 19.75 -2.11
N GLY A 405 -0.83 18.58 -2.63
CA GLY A 405 -1.50 18.46 -3.92
C GLY A 405 -2.02 17.05 -4.20
N ILE A 406 -2.90 16.97 -5.19
CA ILE A 406 -3.44 15.71 -5.73
C ILE A 406 -3.35 15.82 -7.26
N GLY A 407 -2.63 14.90 -7.91
CA GLY A 407 -2.41 14.98 -9.35
C GLY A 407 -1.33 14.04 -9.87
N LYS A 408 -0.44 14.55 -10.73
CA LYS A 408 0.68 13.79 -11.30
C LYS A 408 1.98 14.25 -10.66
N SER A 409 2.62 13.38 -9.88
CA SER A 409 3.91 13.66 -9.25
C SER A 409 5.09 13.33 -10.16
N GLY A 410 6.30 13.65 -9.69
CA GLY A 410 7.53 13.18 -10.30
C GLY A 410 8.57 14.29 -10.45
N ASN A 411 9.28 14.27 -11.57
CA ASN A 411 10.32 15.25 -11.88
C ASN A 411 9.92 16.09 -13.10
N PRO A 412 9.67 17.41 -12.94
CA PRO A 412 9.27 18.29 -14.05
C PRO A 412 10.38 18.46 -15.10
N ASP A 413 11.62 18.09 -14.77
CA ASP A 413 12.76 18.23 -15.67
C ASP A 413 12.79 17.13 -16.76
N VAL A 414 12.11 15.99 -16.54
CA VAL A 414 12.04 14.85 -17.50
C VAL A 414 10.64 14.26 -17.75
N MET A 415 9.61 14.77 -17.07
CA MET A 415 8.20 14.30 -17.19
C MET A 415 7.26 15.47 -17.49
N ASP A 416 6.27 15.22 -18.35
CA ASP A 416 5.22 16.21 -18.64
C ASP A 416 4.20 16.27 -17.49
N GLY A 417 3.64 17.45 -17.22
CA GLY A 417 2.47 17.62 -16.36
C GLY A 417 2.70 17.53 -14.84
N VAL A 418 3.95 17.58 -14.37
CA VAL A 418 4.27 17.68 -12.93
C VAL A 418 4.11 19.15 -12.47
N PRO A 419 3.16 19.49 -11.59
CA PRO A 419 3.05 20.84 -11.02
C PRO A 419 4.07 21.07 -9.89
N PRO A 420 4.42 22.32 -9.55
CA PRO A 420 5.40 22.63 -8.50
C PRO A 420 5.11 21.99 -7.13
N GLY A 421 3.83 21.87 -6.75
CA GLY A 421 3.42 21.24 -5.48
C GLY A 421 3.44 19.71 -5.48
N LEU A 422 3.97 19.03 -6.51
CA LEU A 422 4.05 17.56 -6.58
C LEU A 422 5.44 17.05 -7.05
N VAL A 423 6.48 17.87 -6.87
CA VAL A 423 7.86 17.47 -7.21
C VAL A 423 8.39 16.46 -6.18
N ILE A 424 8.88 15.32 -6.65
CA ILE A 424 9.60 14.33 -5.85
C ILE A 424 11.08 14.69 -5.88
N GLY A 425 11.70 14.88 -4.71
CA GLY A 425 13.12 15.20 -4.58
C GLY A 425 13.89 14.24 -3.67
N VAL A 426 15.11 14.64 -3.30
CA VAL A 426 15.97 13.86 -2.39
C VAL A 426 15.41 13.74 -0.97
N SER A 427 14.55 14.68 -0.55
CA SER A 427 13.89 14.69 0.77
C SER A 427 12.54 13.98 0.80
N THR A 428 12.09 13.37 -0.30
CA THR A 428 10.74 12.82 -0.43
C THR A 428 10.71 11.31 -0.17
N GLU A 429 9.96 10.90 0.86
CA GLU A 429 9.63 9.48 1.10
C GLU A 429 8.49 9.00 0.17
N VAL A 430 8.41 7.68 -0.11
CA VAL A 430 7.41 7.11 -1.02
C VAL A 430 6.56 6.04 -0.33
N ILE A 431 5.24 6.28 -0.34
CA ILE A 431 4.23 5.27 -0.04
C ILE A 431 3.68 4.72 -1.38
N ALA A 432 3.71 3.40 -1.56
CA ALA A 432 3.17 2.75 -2.75
C ALA A 432 1.65 2.57 -2.63
N GLY A 433 0.89 3.41 -3.31
CA GLY A 433 -0.59 3.37 -3.34
C GLY A 433 -1.16 2.57 -4.52
N GLU A 434 -0.33 2.08 -5.45
CA GLU A 434 -0.78 1.16 -6.50
C GLU A 434 -1.50 -0.07 -5.91
N LEU A 435 -2.62 -0.46 -6.52
CA LEU A 435 -3.53 -1.52 -6.05
C LEU A 435 -4.22 -1.25 -4.69
N SER A 436 -4.04 -0.07 -4.10
CA SER A 436 -4.69 0.35 -2.86
C SER A 436 -5.77 1.40 -3.12
N VAL A 437 -6.76 1.46 -2.21
CA VAL A 437 -7.75 2.54 -2.12
C VAL A 437 -7.32 3.48 -1.00
N LEU A 438 -7.32 4.79 -1.28
CA LEU A 438 -7.07 5.86 -0.33
C LEU A 438 -8.38 6.61 -0.07
N THR A 439 -8.67 6.84 1.20
CA THR A 439 -9.80 7.64 1.68
C THR A 439 -9.28 8.69 2.67
N ALA A 440 -10.11 9.67 3.01
CA ALA A 440 -9.91 10.39 4.26
C ALA A 440 -9.98 9.41 5.45
N GLY A 441 -9.30 9.74 6.55
CA GLY A 441 -9.53 9.07 7.83
C GLY A 441 -10.93 9.40 8.35
N ALA A 442 -11.61 8.43 8.94
CA ALA A 442 -12.99 8.62 9.37
C ALA A 442 -13.09 9.52 10.61
N THR A 443 -14.23 10.20 10.74
CA THR A 443 -14.60 11.00 11.91
C THR A 443 -15.83 10.38 12.56
N ASP A 444 -15.71 9.96 13.81
CA ASP A 444 -16.85 9.59 14.65
C ASP A 444 -17.22 10.79 15.54
N SER A 445 -18.48 11.21 15.49
CA SER A 445 -19.00 12.38 16.21
C SER A 445 -19.98 12.04 17.34
N HIS A 446 -20.09 10.77 17.73
CA HIS A 446 -20.91 10.33 18.88
C HIS A 446 -20.11 9.48 19.88
N VAL A 447 -18.89 9.91 20.19
CA VAL A 447 -17.96 9.12 21.02
C VAL A 447 -18.24 9.28 22.51
N HIS A 448 -18.52 8.18 23.20
CA HIS A 448 -18.53 8.14 24.66
C HIS A 448 -17.13 7.76 25.16
N PHE A 449 -16.41 8.67 25.82
CA PHE A 449 -15.05 8.43 26.32
C PHE A 449 -15.05 7.59 27.62
N VAL A 450 -15.57 6.35 27.53
CA VAL A 450 -15.73 5.40 28.65
C VAL A 450 -14.38 4.80 29.07
N CYS A 451 -13.49 4.51 28.13
CA CYS A 451 -12.18 3.93 28.39
C CYS A 451 -11.19 4.24 27.25
N PRO A 452 -9.86 4.28 27.49
CA PRO A 452 -8.88 4.60 26.45
C PRO A 452 -8.71 3.49 25.39
N GLN A 453 -9.20 2.27 25.64
CA GLN A 453 -9.07 1.16 24.69
C GLN A 453 -9.86 1.42 23.39
N LEU A 454 -11.01 2.09 23.46
CA LEU A 454 -11.82 2.41 22.27
C LEU A 454 -11.06 3.29 21.26
N VAL A 455 -10.12 4.12 21.72
CA VAL A 455 -9.28 4.96 20.87
C VAL A 455 -8.38 4.11 19.97
N ARG A 456 -7.86 2.99 20.50
CA ARG A 456 -7.04 2.05 19.73
C ARG A 456 -7.87 1.26 18.71
N GLU A 457 -9.08 0.84 19.09
CA GLU A 457 -10.01 0.17 18.16
C GLU A 457 -10.47 1.12 17.05
N ALA A 458 -10.78 2.37 17.38
CA ALA A 458 -11.13 3.41 16.41
C ALA A 458 -10.00 3.62 15.39
N MET A 459 -8.77 3.86 15.86
CA MET A 459 -7.58 3.98 15.00
C MET A 459 -7.35 2.73 14.13
N ALA A 460 -7.49 1.53 14.70
CA ALA A 460 -7.35 0.27 13.96
C ALA A 460 -8.44 0.06 12.89
N SER A 461 -9.62 0.68 13.06
CA SER A 461 -10.71 0.68 12.08
C SER A 461 -10.60 1.77 10.99
N GLY A 462 -9.62 2.68 11.08
CA GLY A 462 -9.44 3.79 10.14
C GLY A 462 -10.10 5.11 10.55
N ILE A 463 -10.60 5.23 11.78
CA ILE A 463 -11.03 6.50 12.36
C ILE A 463 -9.80 7.28 12.83
N THR A 464 -9.71 8.56 12.49
CA THR A 464 -8.61 9.46 12.87
C THR A 464 -9.07 10.65 13.73
N THR A 465 -10.39 10.86 13.85
CA THR A 465 -10.99 11.96 14.60
C THR A 465 -12.13 11.45 15.47
N LEU A 466 -12.10 11.79 16.77
CA LEU A 466 -13.12 11.41 17.75
C LEU A 466 -13.74 12.66 18.38
N VAL A 467 -15.04 12.87 18.16
CA VAL A 467 -15.83 13.94 18.78
C VAL A 467 -16.93 13.34 19.66
N GLY A 468 -17.05 13.87 20.87
CA GLY A 468 -18.03 13.40 21.85
C GLY A 468 -17.61 13.78 23.27
N GLY A 469 -18.00 13.03 24.30
CA GLY A 469 -17.75 13.45 25.68
C GLY A 469 -17.67 12.30 26.67
N GLY A 470 -17.02 12.54 27.80
CA GLY A 470 -16.85 11.54 28.85
C GLY A 470 -15.71 11.83 29.81
N THR A 471 -15.70 11.08 30.92
CA THR A 471 -14.74 11.20 32.02
C THR A 471 -14.25 9.82 32.51
N GLY A 472 -14.17 8.85 31.60
CA GLY A 472 -13.97 7.44 31.93
C GLY A 472 -15.29 6.72 32.25
N PRO A 473 -15.27 5.59 32.99
CA PRO A 473 -16.41 4.68 33.11
C PRO A 473 -17.50 5.14 34.09
N SER A 474 -17.63 6.46 34.31
CA SER A 474 -18.66 7.07 35.16
C SER A 474 -20.06 6.84 34.59
N ALA A 475 -21.08 6.79 35.45
CA ALA A 475 -22.47 6.56 35.03
C ALA A 475 -22.93 7.59 33.98
N GLY A 476 -22.58 8.87 34.17
CA GLY A 476 -22.86 9.94 33.23
C GLY A 476 -22.22 9.72 31.86
N THR A 477 -20.96 9.29 31.78
CA THR A 477 -20.28 9.01 30.51
C THR A 477 -20.85 7.79 29.79
N ARG A 478 -21.19 6.75 30.56
CA ARG A 478 -21.79 5.52 30.01
C ARG A 478 -23.19 5.73 29.43
N ALA A 479 -23.88 6.79 29.85
CA ALA A 479 -25.18 7.19 29.32
C ALA A 479 -25.10 8.32 28.29
N THR A 480 -24.16 9.27 28.43
CA THR A 480 -24.18 10.55 27.71
C THR A 480 -22.79 10.99 27.25
N THR A 481 -22.69 11.57 26.05
CA THR A 481 -21.46 12.18 25.52
C THR A 481 -21.21 13.56 26.15
N CYS A 482 -20.94 13.59 27.46
CA CYS A 482 -20.69 14.82 28.20
C CYS A 482 -19.39 14.73 29.00
N SER A 483 -18.51 15.72 28.83
CA SER A 483 -17.40 16.04 29.72
C SER A 483 -17.82 17.24 30.59
N PRO A 484 -18.53 17.04 31.72
CA PRO A 484 -19.19 18.14 32.42
C PRO A 484 -18.21 19.03 33.20
N GLY A 485 -18.20 20.32 32.88
CA GLY A 485 -17.49 21.35 33.65
C GLY A 485 -15.99 21.48 33.32
N PRO A 486 -15.37 22.65 33.60
CA PRO A 486 -14.03 23.01 33.13
C PRO A 486 -12.91 22.01 33.48
N ALA A 487 -12.91 21.49 34.71
CA ALA A 487 -11.85 20.59 35.18
C ALA A 487 -11.85 19.24 34.44
N HIS A 488 -13.03 18.71 34.10
CA HIS A 488 -13.12 17.45 33.37
C HIS A 488 -12.70 17.61 31.90
N ILE A 489 -13.04 18.74 31.27
CA ILE A 489 -12.62 19.04 29.89
C ILE A 489 -11.10 19.15 29.82
N ARG A 490 -10.47 19.92 30.71
CA ARG A 490 -9.00 20.05 30.78
C ARG A 490 -8.32 18.70 30.99
N ASN A 491 -8.75 17.92 31.98
CA ASN A 491 -8.16 16.62 32.27
C ASN A 491 -8.29 15.63 31.09
N MET A 492 -9.36 15.72 30.31
CA MET A 492 -9.53 14.88 29.12
C MET A 492 -8.60 15.30 27.98
N ILE A 493 -8.43 16.61 27.74
CA ILE A 493 -7.45 17.14 26.78
C ILE A 493 -6.03 16.65 27.15
N GLU A 494 -5.61 16.90 28.40
CA GLU A 494 -4.32 16.44 28.94
C GLU A 494 -4.14 14.92 28.83
N SER A 495 -5.20 14.14 29.08
CA SER A 495 -5.17 12.67 28.97
C SER A 495 -5.12 12.15 27.53
N THR A 496 -5.38 12.98 26.52
CA THR A 496 -5.38 12.57 25.10
C THR A 496 -4.20 13.04 24.28
N ASP A 497 -3.36 13.93 24.83
CA ASP A 497 -2.27 14.63 24.11
C ASP A 497 -1.21 13.67 23.49
N GLU A 498 -1.05 12.46 24.04
CA GLU A 498 -0.12 11.44 23.50
C GLU A 498 -0.71 10.57 22.37
N PHE A 499 -2.01 10.66 22.06
CA PHE A 499 -2.63 9.84 21.00
C PHE A 499 -2.49 10.51 19.62
N PRO A 500 -2.10 9.77 18.56
CA PRO A 500 -1.96 10.29 17.21
C PRO A 500 -3.32 10.42 16.49
N MET A 501 -4.26 11.15 17.10
CA MET A 501 -5.64 11.33 16.63
C MET A 501 -6.13 12.74 16.97
N ASN A 502 -7.13 13.23 16.24
CA ASN A 502 -7.81 14.47 16.56
C ASN A 502 -8.93 14.21 17.59
N PHE A 503 -9.07 15.06 18.60
CA PHE A 503 -10.11 14.96 19.63
C PHE A 503 -10.95 16.23 19.71
N GLY A 504 -12.25 16.07 19.96
CA GLY A 504 -13.16 17.15 20.30
C GLY A 504 -14.08 16.76 21.44
N PHE A 505 -14.06 17.54 22.52
CA PHE A 505 -14.86 17.26 23.72
C PHE A 505 -16.15 18.08 23.75
N THR A 506 -17.28 17.44 24.07
CA THR A 506 -18.58 18.09 24.22
C THR A 506 -18.94 18.25 25.70
N GLY A 507 -19.30 19.47 26.09
CA GLY A 507 -19.83 19.77 27.43
C GLY A 507 -21.27 19.27 27.61
N LYS A 508 -21.84 19.49 28.78
CA LYS A 508 -23.27 19.23 29.05
C LYS A 508 -24.08 20.49 28.78
N GLY A 509 -25.02 20.43 27.84
CA GLY A 509 -25.93 21.52 27.46
C GLY A 509 -27.19 21.64 28.33
N ASN A 510 -27.51 20.63 29.13
CA ASN A 510 -28.75 20.57 29.91
C ASN A 510 -28.73 21.52 31.13
N THR A 511 -29.12 22.77 30.90
CA THR A 511 -29.46 23.77 31.94
C THR A 511 -30.65 24.60 31.48
N SER A 512 -31.26 25.42 32.33
CA SER A 512 -32.28 26.38 31.90
C SER A 512 -32.06 27.69 32.62
N ASP A 513 -31.79 28.74 31.85
CA ASP A 513 -31.39 30.05 32.35
C ASP A 513 -32.27 31.12 31.70
N PRO A 514 -33.00 31.96 32.48
CA PRO A 514 -33.76 33.08 31.95
C PRO A 514 -32.89 34.31 31.64
N GLY A 515 -31.59 34.26 31.94
CA GLY A 515 -30.62 35.28 31.56
C GLY A 515 -30.35 35.35 30.05
N PRO A 516 -29.59 36.35 29.59
CA PRO A 516 -29.30 36.53 28.16
C PRO A 516 -28.40 35.42 27.58
N LEU A 517 -27.50 34.87 28.40
CA LEU A 517 -26.54 33.82 28.03
C LEU A 517 -26.19 33.03 29.30
N SER A 518 -26.17 31.69 29.27
CA SER A 518 -25.93 30.91 30.50
C SER A 518 -24.44 30.66 30.75
N GLN A 519 -23.92 31.30 31.80
CA GLN A 519 -22.48 31.22 32.13
C GLN A 519 -21.99 29.80 32.41
N CYS A 520 -22.85 28.91 32.94
CA CYS A 520 -22.49 27.51 33.21
C CYS A 520 -22.32 26.64 31.93
N LEU A 521 -22.81 27.13 30.79
CA LEU A 521 -22.50 26.56 29.48
C LEU A 521 -21.24 27.21 28.90
N VAL A 522 -21.13 28.55 29.00
CA VAL A 522 -19.97 29.32 28.52
C VAL A 522 -18.65 28.85 29.17
N GLU A 523 -18.62 28.61 30.49
CA GLU A 523 -17.39 28.16 31.17
C GLU A 523 -16.86 26.81 30.64
N GLN A 524 -17.73 25.94 30.13
CA GLN A 524 -17.33 24.66 29.54
C GLN A 524 -16.69 24.89 28.16
N ILE A 525 -17.21 25.83 27.39
CA ILE A 525 -16.70 26.20 26.06
C ILE A 525 -15.34 26.90 26.21
N GLU A 526 -15.24 27.88 27.12
CA GLU A 526 -13.98 28.56 27.48
C GLU A 526 -12.90 27.59 27.99
N ALA A 527 -13.29 26.46 28.59
CA ALA A 527 -12.38 25.41 29.03
C ALA A 527 -11.93 24.45 27.91
N GLY A 528 -12.49 24.57 26.71
CA GLY A 528 -12.12 23.77 25.53
C GLY A 528 -13.20 22.81 25.02
N ALA A 529 -14.47 22.93 25.44
CA ALA A 529 -15.55 22.18 24.81
C ALA A 529 -15.88 22.77 23.42
N ILE A 530 -15.84 21.93 22.38
CA ILE A 530 -16.15 22.34 20.99
C ILE A 530 -17.66 22.28 20.66
N GLY A 531 -18.48 21.98 21.66
CA GLY A 531 -19.90 21.73 21.50
C GLY A 531 -20.58 21.34 22.81
N LEU A 532 -21.90 21.27 22.79
CA LEU A 532 -22.72 20.91 23.96
C LEU A 532 -23.66 19.76 23.60
N LYS A 533 -23.70 18.72 24.42
CA LYS A 533 -24.67 17.63 24.29
C LYS A 533 -25.91 17.91 25.15
N LEU A 534 -27.10 17.82 24.56
CA LEU A 534 -28.37 17.69 25.25
C LEU A 534 -28.76 16.20 25.34
N HIS A 535 -28.97 15.67 26.54
CA HIS A 535 -29.43 14.29 26.72
C HIS A 535 -30.66 14.16 27.62
N GLU A 536 -31.54 13.19 27.36
CA GLU A 536 -32.78 13.00 28.11
C GLU A 536 -32.53 12.65 29.60
N ASP A 537 -31.51 11.81 29.89
CA ASP A 537 -30.99 11.52 31.24
C ASP A 537 -30.62 12.75 32.07
N TRP A 538 -30.28 13.87 31.40
CA TRP A 538 -30.00 15.16 32.04
C TRP A 538 -31.13 16.19 31.84
N GLY A 539 -32.21 15.82 31.15
CA GLY A 539 -33.40 16.63 30.90
C GLY A 539 -33.31 17.50 29.64
N SER A 540 -33.57 16.91 28.46
CA SER A 540 -33.70 17.64 27.18
C SER A 540 -35.07 18.32 27.05
N THR A 541 -35.36 19.24 27.98
CA THR A 541 -36.59 20.04 27.99
C THR A 541 -36.53 21.19 26.96
N PRO A 542 -37.66 21.75 26.50
CA PRO A 542 -37.67 22.89 25.58
C PRO A 542 -36.87 24.10 26.09
N SER A 543 -36.86 24.36 27.40
CA SER A 543 -36.06 25.45 28.01
C SER A 543 -34.57 25.15 27.99
N ALA A 544 -34.16 23.88 28.06
CA ALA A 544 -32.76 23.50 27.92
C ALA A 544 -32.28 23.53 26.47
N ILE A 545 -33.15 23.15 25.53
CA ILE A 545 -32.89 23.26 24.08
C ILE A 545 -32.69 24.73 23.69
N ASP A 546 -33.62 25.62 24.06
CA ASP A 546 -33.54 27.06 23.79
C ASP A 546 -32.30 27.71 24.42
N CYS A 547 -31.97 27.35 25.67
CA CYS A 547 -30.80 27.87 26.37
C CYS A 547 -29.48 27.44 25.71
N ALA A 548 -29.35 26.16 25.34
CA ALA A 548 -28.14 25.65 24.69
C ALA A 548 -27.95 26.20 23.27
N LEU A 549 -29.02 26.35 22.49
CA LEU A 549 -28.97 26.92 21.14
C LEU A 549 -28.54 28.39 21.16
N LYS A 550 -29.07 29.21 22.09
CA LYS A 550 -28.62 30.61 22.25
C LYS A 550 -27.14 30.73 22.59
N VAL A 551 -26.62 29.83 23.44
CA VAL A 551 -25.19 29.80 23.75
C VAL A 551 -24.37 29.35 22.53
N ALA A 552 -24.89 28.43 21.73
CA ALA A 552 -24.23 27.97 20.53
C ALA A 552 -24.16 29.03 19.41
N ASP A 553 -25.23 29.80 19.21
CA ASP A 553 -25.28 30.90 18.25
C ASP A 553 -24.28 32.03 18.60
N GLU A 554 -24.11 32.34 19.89
CA GLU A 554 -23.17 33.38 20.36
C GLU A 554 -21.70 32.90 20.36
N MET A 555 -21.46 31.62 20.67
CA MET A 555 -20.11 31.07 20.86
C MET A 555 -19.55 30.31 19.64
N ASP A 556 -20.30 30.22 18.54
CA ASP A 556 -19.97 29.50 17.30
C ASP A 556 -19.56 28.03 17.53
N ILE A 557 -20.42 27.28 18.22
CA ILE A 557 -20.23 25.85 18.52
C ILE A 557 -21.44 25.01 18.08
N GLN A 558 -21.25 23.70 17.94
CA GLN A 558 -22.34 22.77 17.62
C GLN A 558 -23.08 22.27 18.87
N VAL A 559 -24.41 22.20 18.79
CA VAL A 559 -25.25 21.44 19.76
C VAL A 559 -25.51 20.03 19.21
N PHE A 560 -25.38 19.02 20.08
CA PHE A 560 -25.51 17.59 19.82
C PHE A 560 -26.61 16.93 20.66
#